data_AF-A0A975JLH1-F1
#
_entry.id   AF-A0A975JLH1-F1
#
_cell.length_a   1.000
_cell.length_b   1.000
_cell.length_c   1.000
_cell.angle_alpha   90.00
_cell.angle_beta   90.00
_cell.angle_gamma   90.00
#
_symmetry.space_group_name_H-M   'P 1'
#
loop_
_entity.id
_entity.type
_entity.pdbx_description
1 polymer ?
#
loop_
_entity_poly.entity_id
_entity_poly.type
_entity_poly.pdbx_seq_one_letter_code
_entity_poly.pdbx_strand_id
1 'polypeptide(L)'
;MSYPEDPHGPRSYGRMHLVLSHVAAVSFLVMVLSRFEVIPTSFGVIGITFGVLSLVVMFTTRNSDEWIASLWSAGANAGFFAAMAWLLILPFAEGAYDGLLANERRQDLPTDLASFVAMGAFLVAFNLKRLRGY
;
A
#
# COMPACT_ATOMS: atom_id res chain seq x y z
N MET A 1 12.43 -2.05 -38.16
CA MET A 1 13.04 -2.02 -36.82
C MET A 1 12.35 -3.10 -36.00
N SER A 2 12.86 -4.33 -36.01
CA SER A 2 12.28 -5.43 -35.23
C SER A 2 12.65 -5.22 -33.77
N TYR A 3 11.65 -5.22 -32.88
CA TYR A 3 11.93 -5.31 -31.46
C TYR A 3 12.69 -6.62 -31.19
N PRO A 4 13.78 -6.60 -30.41
CA PRO A 4 14.39 -7.84 -29.94
C PRO A 4 13.32 -8.62 -29.17
N GLU A 5 13.10 -9.88 -29.56
CA GLU A 5 12.21 -10.77 -28.82
C GLU A 5 12.73 -10.86 -27.39
N ASP A 6 11.93 -10.36 -26.44
CA ASP A 6 12.23 -10.45 -25.02
C ASP A 6 12.37 -11.94 -24.66
N PRO A 7 13.54 -12.41 -24.19
CA PRO A 7 13.74 -13.80 -23.79
C PRO A 7 12.83 -14.21 -22.62
N HIS A 8 12.19 -13.24 -21.96
CA HIS A 8 11.18 -13.42 -20.95
C HIS A 8 9.83 -12.93 -21.48
N GLY A 9 9.16 -13.75 -22.29
CA GLY A 9 7.84 -13.39 -22.84
C GLY A 9 6.86 -12.84 -21.78
N PRO A 10 5.80 -12.11 -22.20
CA PRO A 10 4.95 -11.25 -21.36
C PRO A 10 4.38 -11.89 -20.08
N ARG A 11 4.37 -13.23 -20.00
CA ARG A 11 3.96 -14.03 -18.82
C ARG A 11 4.93 -13.97 -17.64
N SER A 12 6.19 -13.59 -17.82
CA SER A 12 7.22 -13.59 -16.76
C SER A 12 6.95 -12.52 -15.70
N TYR A 13 6.71 -11.28 -16.13
CA TYR A 13 6.47 -10.14 -15.23
C TYR A 13 5.19 -10.29 -14.42
N GLY A 14 4.12 -10.86 -15.00
CA GLY A 14 2.87 -11.12 -14.28
C GLY A 14 3.09 -12.01 -13.05
N ARG A 15 3.80 -13.14 -13.20
CA ARG A 15 4.11 -14.04 -12.07
C ARG A 15 4.98 -13.37 -11.01
N MET A 16 5.94 -12.56 -11.43
CA MET A 16 6.78 -11.80 -10.51
C MET A 16 5.95 -10.81 -9.68
N HIS A 17 5.06 -10.04 -10.31
CA HIS A 17 4.15 -9.12 -9.61
C HIS A 17 3.21 -9.84 -8.64
N LEU A 18 2.78 -11.07 -8.97
CA LEU A 18 2.02 -11.90 -8.04
C LEU A 18 2.83 -12.22 -6.79
N VAL A 19 4.07 -12.69 -6.93
CA VAL A 19 4.92 -13.01 -5.78
C VAL A 19 5.22 -11.76 -4.96
N LEU A 20 5.67 -10.68 -5.61
CA LEU A 20 6.04 -9.44 -4.95
C LEU A 20 4.87 -8.78 -4.21
N SER A 21 3.66 -8.82 -4.76
CA SER A 21 2.47 -8.29 -4.08
C SER A 21 2.12 -9.07 -2.81
N HIS A 22 2.32 -10.40 -2.79
CA HIS A 22 2.16 -11.19 -1.56
C HIS A 22 3.28 -10.92 -0.56
N VAL A 23 4.54 -10.83 -1.02
CA VAL A 23 5.66 -10.47 -0.15
C VAL A 23 5.42 -9.09 0.49
N ALA A 24 4.96 -8.10 -0.28
CA ALA A 24 4.61 -6.78 0.22
C ALA A 24 3.45 -6.84 1.23
N ALA A 25 2.40 -7.63 0.96
CA ALA A 25 1.28 -7.81 1.88
C ALA A 25 1.68 -8.47 3.21
N VAL A 26 2.47 -9.55 3.17
CA VAL A 26 2.97 -10.22 4.37
C VAL A 26 3.92 -9.30 5.14
N SER A 27 4.81 -8.61 4.44
CA SER A 27 5.73 -7.63 5.01
C SER A 27 4.98 -6.51 5.74
N PHE A 28 3.91 -6.00 5.13
CA PHE A 28 3.05 -5.00 5.74
C PHE A 28 2.33 -5.54 6.98
N LEU A 29 1.82 -6.78 6.92
CA LEU A 29 1.18 -7.41 8.09
C LEU A 29 2.17 -7.57 9.26
N VAL A 30 3.39 -8.03 8.98
CA VAL A 30 4.46 -8.14 9.99
C VAL A 30 4.80 -6.77 10.58
N MET A 31 4.87 -5.73 9.76
CA MET A 31 5.11 -4.36 10.21
C MET A 31 3.99 -3.85 11.14
N VAL A 32 2.72 -4.13 10.80
CA VAL A 32 1.56 -3.78 11.63
C VAL A 32 1.58 -4.55 12.96
N LEU A 33 1.78 -5.88 12.93
CA LEU A 33 1.85 -6.69 14.14
C LEU A 33 2.99 -6.25 15.06
N SER A 34 4.13 -5.87 14.47
CA SER A 34 5.25 -5.33 15.23
C SER A 34 4.95 -3.96 15.84
N ARG A 35 4.19 -3.10 15.16
CA ARG A 35 3.79 -1.77 15.67
C ARG A 35 2.87 -1.87 16.89
N PHE A 36 2.03 -2.90 16.93
CA PHE A 36 1.13 -3.20 18.06
C PHE A 36 1.75 -4.14 19.10
N GLU A 37 3.07 -4.31 19.07
CA GLU A 37 3.83 -5.11 20.05
C GLU A 37 3.40 -6.59 20.14
N VAL A 38 2.70 -7.10 19.12
CA VAL A 38 2.29 -8.51 19.04
C VAL A 38 3.51 -9.41 18.78
N ILE A 39 4.51 -8.88 18.06
CA ILE A 39 5.77 -9.55 17.73
C ILE A 39 6.96 -8.62 17.97
N PRO A 40 8.19 -9.15 18.13
CA PRO A 40 9.38 -8.33 18.35
C PRO A 40 9.67 -7.33 17.21
N THR A 41 10.21 -6.16 17.57
CA THR A 41 10.54 -5.07 16.63
C THR A 41 11.52 -5.47 15.54
N SER A 42 12.40 -6.45 15.80
CA SER A 42 13.32 -7.01 14.80
C SER A 42 12.58 -7.58 13.59
N PHE A 43 11.43 -8.23 13.78
CA PHE A 43 10.61 -8.71 12.67
C PHE A 43 9.97 -7.55 11.90
N GLY A 44 9.57 -6.46 12.57
CA GLY A 44 9.08 -5.26 11.92
C GLY A 44 10.11 -4.63 10.98
N VAL A 45 11.37 -4.53 11.40
CA VAL A 45 12.48 -4.03 10.56
C VAL A 45 12.69 -4.91 9.33
N ILE A 46 12.70 -6.23 9.52
CA ILE A 46 12.80 -7.21 8.42
C ILE A 46 11.62 -7.03 7.45
N GLY A 47 10.41 -6.91 7.97
CA GLY A 47 9.20 -6.64 7.19
C GLY A 47 9.33 -5.36 6.37
N ILE A 48 9.78 -4.26 6.96
CA ILE A 48 10.03 -3.00 6.24
C ILE A 48 11.01 -3.21 5.09
N THR A 49 12.14 -3.90 5.33
CA THR A 49 13.15 -4.15 4.29
C THR A 49 12.57 -4.93 3.11
N PHE A 50 11.92 -6.07 3.35
CA PHE A 50 11.32 -6.86 2.27
C PHE A 50 10.15 -6.16 1.58
N GLY A 51 9.33 -5.43 2.33
CA GLY A 51 8.23 -4.64 1.80
C GLY A 51 8.73 -3.54 0.84
N VAL A 52 9.72 -2.76 1.26
CA VAL A 52 10.32 -1.70 0.43
C VAL A 52 10.96 -2.29 -0.83
N LEU A 53 11.76 -3.35 -0.70
CA LEU A 53 12.38 -4.00 -1.86
C LEU A 53 11.33 -4.50 -2.86
N SER A 54 10.25 -5.10 -2.36
CA SER A 54 9.16 -5.59 -3.20
C SER A 54 8.47 -4.45 -3.95
N LEU A 55 8.15 -3.36 -3.24
CA LEU A 55 7.51 -2.18 -3.82
C LEU A 55 8.41 -1.48 -4.84
N VAL A 56 9.71 -1.40 -4.59
CA VAL A 56 10.68 -0.81 -5.55
C VAL A 56 10.68 -1.61 -6.84
N VAL A 57 10.77 -2.94 -6.78
CA VAL A 57 10.75 -3.79 -7.98
C VAL A 57 9.42 -3.71 -8.70
N MET A 58 8.30 -3.71 -7.97
CA MET A 58 6.97 -3.52 -8.56
C MET A 58 6.85 -2.14 -9.23
N PHE A 59 7.40 -1.09 -8.61
CA PHE A 59 7.36 0.26 -9.15
C PHE A 59 8.18 0.39 -10.44
N THR A 60 9.40 -0.14 -10.48
CA THR A 60 10.26 -0.07 -11.67
C THR A 60 9.68 -0.84 -12.85
N THR A 61 8.91 -1.89 -12.57
CA THR A 61 8.30 -2.76 -13.59
C THR A 61 6.80 -2.49 -13.79
N ARG A 62 6.25 -1.41 -13.24
CA ARG A 62 4.80 -1.13 -13.28
C ARG A 62 4.22 -0.92 -14.68
N ASN A 63 5.07 -0.53 -15.64
CA ASN A 63 4.67 -0.23 -17.02
C ASN A 63 5.02 -1.37 -17.99
N SER A 64 5.35 -2.58 -17.50
CA SER A 64 5.71 -3.70 -18.37
C SER A 64 4.52 -4.24 -19.17
N ASP A 65 3.30 -4.02 -18.69
CA ASP A 65 2.03 -4.52 -19.25
C ASP A 65 0.90 -3.57 -18.83
N GLU A 66 -0.11 -3.41 -19.70
CA GLU A 66 -1.37 -2.72 -19.42
C GLU A 66 -2.06 -3.28 -18.16
N TRP A 67 -2.09 -4.60 -17.97
CA TRP A 67 -2.71 -5.22 -16.79
C TRP A 67 -2.01 -4.80 -15.50
N ILE A 68 -0.67 -4.85 -15.48
CA ILE A 68 0.14 -4.44 -14.31
C ILE A 68 -0.02 -2.94 -14.05
N ALA A 69 0.01 -2.11 -15.09
CA ALA A 69 -0.20 -0.68 -14.97
C ALA A 69 -1.58 -0.37 -14.39
N SER A 70 -2.61 -1.12 -14.80
CA SER A 70 -3.98 -0.97 -14.29
C SER A 70 -4.08 -1.36 -12.81
N LEU A 71 -3.38 -2.41 -12.37
CA LEU A 71 -3.31 -2.82 -10.95
C LEU A 71 -2.61 -1.75 -10.12
N TRP A 72 -1.44 -1.30 -10.59
CA TRP A 72 -0.65 -0.28 -9.92
C TRP A 72 -1.44 1.02 -9.75
N SER A 73 -2.12 1.48 -10.80
CA SER A 73 -2.95 2.69 -10.76
C SER A 73 -4.08 2.58 -9.75
N ALA A 74 -4.76 1.42 -9.69
CA ALA A 74 -5.83 1.19 -8.70
C ALA A 74 -5.29 1.24 -7.26
N GLY A 75 -4.15 0.59 -7.01
CA GLY A 75 -3.47 0.67 -5.72
C GLY A 75 -3.06 2.09 -5.37
N ALA A 76 -2.38 2.80 -6.28
CA ALA A 76 -1.86 4.15 -6.07
C ALA A 76 -2.99 5.15 -5.77
N ASN A 77 -4.09 5.08 -6.51
CA ASN A 77 -5.26 5.92 -6.28
C ASN A 77 -5.87 5.65 -4.91
N ALA A 78 -6.06 4.37 -4.55
CA ALA A 78 -6.60 4.01 -3.23
C ALA A 78 -5.71 4.47 -2.09
N GLY A 79 -4.39 4.26 -2.20
CA GLY A 79 -3.41 4.72 -1.20
C GLY A 79 -3.40 6.25 -1.06
N PHE A 80 -3.46 6.97 -2.18
CA PHE A 80 -3.55 8.44 -2.18
C PHE A 80 -4.83 8.94 -1.50
N PHE A 81 -5.99 8.40 -1.87
CA PHE A 81 -7.27 8.78 -1.24
C PHE A 81 -7.30 8.43 0.24
N ALA A 82 -6.74 7.29 0.64
CA ALA A 82 -6.65 6.91 2.04
C ALA A 82 -5.73 7.86 2.84
N ALA A 83 -4.59 8.27 2.25
CA ALA A 83 -3.72 9.28 2.85
C ALA A 83 -4.42 10.63 3.00
N MET A 84 -5.13 11.10 1.96
CA MET A 84 -5.92 12.34 2.03
C MET A 84 -7.03 12.25 3.08
N ALA A 85 -7.73 11.11 3.14
CA ALA A 85 -8.78 10.88 4.12
C ALA A 85 -8.22 10.96 5.54
N TRP A 86 -7.07 10.32 5.79
CA TRP A 86 -6.42 10.32 7.10
C TRP A 86 -5.86 11.68 7.51
N LEU A 87 -5.19 12.38 6.59
CA LEU A 87 -4.44 13.60 6.93
C LEU A 87 -5.28 14.88 6.86
N LEU A 88 -6.36 14.89 6.08
CA LEU A 88 -7.15 16.10 5.82
C LEU A 88 -8.59 15.93 6.27
N ILE A 89 -9.27 14.89 5.80
CA ILE A 89 -10.72 14.74 5.99
C ILE A 89 -11.03 14.40 7.45
N LEU A 90 -10.31 13.43 8.03
CA LEU A 90 -10.52 12.97 9.39
C LEU A 90 -10.25 14.07 10.44
N PRO A 91 -9.10 14.78 10.43
CA PRO A 91 -8.87 15.89 11.35
C PRO A 91 -9.89 17.03 11.20
N PHE A 92 -10.32 17.32 9.97
CA PHE A 92 -11.38 18.30 9.74
C PHE A 92 -12.72 17.86 10.35
N ALA A 93 -13.11 16.60 10.15
CA ALA A 93 -14.34 16.05 10.69
C ALA A 93 -14.33 16.01 12.23
N GLU A 94 -13.19 15.66 12.82
CA GLU A 94 -12.97 15.68 14.27
C GLU A 94 -13.09 17.10 14.84
N GLY A 95 -12.40 18.07 14.25
CA GLY A 95 -12.49 19.47 14.67
C GLY A 95 -13.91 20.05 14.56
N ALA A 96 -14.66 19.67 13.52
CA ALA A 96 -16.07 20.06 13.38
C ALA A 96 -16.97 19.43 14.46
N TYR A 97 -16.76 18.15 14.77
CA TYR A 97 -17.51 17.42 15.80
C TYR A 97 -17.25 17.99 17.20
N ASP A 98 -15.98 18.22 17.55
CA ASP A 98 -15.59 18.81 18.84
C ASP A 98 -16.13 20.23 18.99
N GLY A 99 -16.12 21.02 17.91
CA GLY A 99 -16.72 22.36 17.88
C GLY A 99 -18.24 22.35 18.12
N LEU A 100 -18.96 21.33 17.65
CA LEU A 100 -20.41 21.19 17.85
C LEU A 100 -20.78 20.72 19.26
N LEU A 101 -19.94 19.90 19.89
CA LEU A 101 -20.23 19.29 21.20
C LEU A 101 -19.55 19.99 22.38
N ALA A 102 -18.79 21.06 22.14
CA ALA A 102 -17.98 21.76 23.14
C ALA A 102 -17.08 20.79 23.93
N ASN A 103 -16.62 19.73 23.27
CA ASN A 103 -15.84 18.67 23.87
C ASN A 103 -14.38 18.84 23.44
N GLU A 104 -13.54 19.42 24.30
CA GLU A 104 -12.12 19.67 23.99
C GLU A 104 -11.23 18.44 24.27
N ARG A 105 -11.74 17.23 24.12
CA ARG A 105 -10.90 16.03 24.22
C ARG A 105 -10.03 15.98 22.98
N ARG A 106 -8.80 16.51 23.09
CA ARG A 106 -7.72 16.45 22.09
C ARG A 106 -7.39 15.01 21.67
N GLN A 107 -8.24 14.39 20.87
CA GLN A 107 -7.99 13.07 20.28
C GLN A 107 -7.14 13.27 19.03
N ASP A 108 -5.88 13.66 19.20
CA ASP A 108 -5.03 13.91 18.05
C ASP A 108 -4.79 12.61 17.26
N LEU A 109 -5.35 12.53 16.05
CA LEU A 109 -5.10 11.40 15.16
C LEU A 109 -3.60 11.25 14.87
N PRO A 110 -3.01 10.06 15.11
CA PRO A 110 -1.59 9.89 14.95
C PRO A 110 -1.18 10.06 13.48
N THR A 111 -0.27 11.00 13.21
CA THR A 111 0.21 11.27 11.85
C THR A 111 1.12 10.17 11.31
N ASP A 112 1.78 9.42 12.19
CA ASP A 112 2.63 8.26 11.85
C ASP A 112 1.81 7.11 11.22
N LEU A 113 0.55 6.96 11.62
CA LEU A 113 -0.36 5.95 11.07
C LEU A 113 -0.83 6.24 9.64
N ALA A 114 -0.70 7.48 9.15
CA ALA A 114 -1.09 7.83 7.78
C ALA A 114 -0.38 6.94 6.74
N SER A 115 0.90 6.66 6.97
CA SER A 115 1.71 5.80 6.12
C SER A 115 1.18 4.35 6.08
N PHE A 116 0.75 3.83 7.22
CA PHE A 116 0.15 2.49 7.34
C PHE A 116 -1.20 2.42 6.63
N VAL A 117 -2.03 3.44 6.80
CA VAL A 117 -3.36 3.51 6.18
C VAL A 117 -3.24 3.60 4.66
N ALA A 118 -2.34 4.45 4.15
CA ALA A 118 -2.07 4.57 2.72
C ALA A 118 -1.53 3.27 2.12
N MET A 119 -0.54 2.64 2.78
CA MET A 119 0.04 1.39 2.33
C MET A 119 -0.97 0.24 2.36
N GLY A 120 -1.76 0.14 3.44
CA GLY A 120 -2.83 -0.85 3.57
C GLY A 120 -3.86 -0.70 2.46
N ALA A 121 -4.33 0.52 2.20
CA ALA A 121 -5.27 0.80 1.11
C ALA A 121 -4.68 0.47 -0.26
N PHE A 122 -3.41 0.82 -0.51
CA PHE A 122 -2.70 0.45 -1.73
C PHE A 122 -2.71 -1.06 -1.94
N LEU A 123 -2.24 -1.83 -0.95
CA LEU A 123 -2.10 -3.28 -1.05
C LEU A 123 -3.46 -3.97 -1.17
N VAL A 124 -4.48 -3.50 -0.44
CA VAL A 124 -5.84 -4.04 -0.51
C VAL A 124 -6.43 -3.79 -1.90
N ALA A 125 -6.39 -2.55 -2.41
CA ALA A 125 -6.95 -2.25 -3.72
C ALA A 125 -6.21 -2.97 -4.86
N PHE A 126 -4.89 -3.04 -4.77
CA PHE A 126 -4.05 -3.79 -5.72
C PHE A 126 -4.45 -5.27 -5.77
N ASN A 127 -4.53 -5.93 -4.61
CA ASN A 127 -4.87 -7.34 -4.54
C ASN A 127 -6.35 -7.62 -4.84
N LEU A 128 -7.27 -6.74 -4.48
CA LEU A 128 -8.69 -6.86 -4.82
C LEU A 128 -8.92 -6.74 -6.32
N LYS A 129 -8.30 -5.76 -6.99
CA LYS A 129 -8.42 -5.61 -8.43
C LYS A 129 -7.89 -6.86 -9.15
N ARG A 130 -6.75 -7.37 -8.67
CA ARG A 130 -6.19 -8.65 -9.13
C ARG A 130 -7.18 -9.81 -9.00
N LEU A 131 -7.84 -9.97 -7.84
CA LEU A 131 -8.80 -11.05 -7.61
C LEU A 131 -10.06 -10.93 -8.48
N ARG A 132 -10.42 -9.72 -8.90
CA ARG A 132 -11.58 -9.47 -9.78
C ARG A 132 -11.30 -9.77 -11.25
N GLY A 133 -10.03 -9.92 -11.66
CA GLY A 133 -9.67 -10.39 -13.00
C GLY A 133 -9.85 -9.36 -14.13
N TYR A 134 -9.91 -8.07 -13.81
CA TYR A 134 -9.99 -6.97 -14.78
C TYR A 134 -8.77 -6.04 -14.68
#